data_AF-A0A8M9Q3L0-F1
#
_entry.id   AF-A0A8M9Q3L0-F1
#
_cell.length_a   1.000
_cell.length_b   1.000
_cell.length_c   1.000
_cell.angle_alpha   90.00
_cell.angle_beta   90.00
_cell.angle_gamma   90.00
#
_symmetry.space_group_name_H-M   'P 1'
#
loop_
_entity.id
_entity.type
_entity.pdbx_description
1 polymer ?
#
loop_
_entity_poly.entity_id
_entity_poly.type
_entity_poly.pdbx_seq_one_letter_code
_entity_poly.pdbx_strand_id
1 'polypeptide(L)'
;MGPSAGVLPLLLLLPRLLCAQLSTVSELKDTSSLEFTPTPFLTDPNITAGKGLSPSPQATSLPPVTVEDRSAAESYLYNGDSSSLAASTCTRTFQLPVRRGPPPRDLLPLLHQAIASLTNAANFLNLIFQASELRETSVREDIEWYHALVRTMLEGDRPGLVRRAFLTFDADPTIQQPQLVLRASKGTTQDILLQDLTSAWTSFRPPAPDQSWFDIFKSSSPPLHALSKRVLLNDLSTLDTPKWARGDSYVINSSGVQWGEGPFLECVDGRFLPGWLLSLSMPFYGLKPDLSPEFRGVIRVDVNIQGFSVDQCATGDFWFANTHQCNRTSMECEPIPQQGFRMGQYCCRCKKGYYSPISDIQNKRNNRENNTQACYPEVPVCVPCWPGCAECEDGAPCWVQEDWLLRTAVLAVQGLFMILVLISMLVAYQCRKTKRIRSSGLLLLEMILCGSLLLYFPVFILYFKPSTFRCILLRWVRLLGFAIVYGTVALKMYRVLKVFLSRTAQRVPYITTTGVLRMLGVMVLTVSWFLCAWTVGVLQNRDRNVPLLIISTTSEGQGFNVCDLDRWDYMMAVAELLFLCWGSFLCSAVKTVPSAFHEPRYMSIAIHNELLLSSMFHLLR
;
A
#
# COMPACT_ATOMS: atom_id res chain seq x y z
N MET A 1 -34.99 -56.81 -41.63
CA MET A 1 -34.89 -55.71 -42.61
C MET A 1 -36.08 -54.79 -42.41
N GLY A 2 -35.84 -53.47 -42.36
CA GLY A 2 -36.79 -52.41 -41.94
C GLY A 2 -36.23 -51.60 -40.76
N PRO A 3 -35.80 -50.32 -40.92
CA PRO A 3 -34.85 -49.67 -40.02
C PRO A 3 -35.50 -48.80 -38.93
N SER A 4 -34.95 -48.87 -37.72
CA SER A 4 -35.17 -47.92 -36.64
C SER A 4 -34.24 -46.71 -36.80
N ALA A 5 -34.65 -45.76 -37.62
CA ALA A 5 -34.08 -44.41 -37.64
C ALA A 5 -34.69 -43.61 -36.47
N GLY A 6 -33.86 -43.09 -35.57
CA GLY A 6 -34.36 -42.23 -34.49
C GLY A 6 -33.34 -41.77 -33.44
N VAL A 7 -32.16 -42.40 -33.32
CA VAL A 7 -31.21 -42.08 -32.23
C VAL A 7 -29.88 -41.48 -32.73
N LEU A 8 -29.58 -41.59 -34.02
CA LEU A 8 -28.35 -41.05 -34.60
C LEU A 8 -28.26 -39.51 -34.75
N PRO A 9 -29.35 -38.73 -34.93
CA PRO A 9 -29.21 -37.28 -35.12
C PRO A 9 -28.90 -36.52 -33.82
N LEU A 10 -29.26 -37.07 -32.65
CA LEU A 10 -29.12 -36.38 -31.37
C LEU A 10 -27.67 -36.35 -30.86
N LEU A 11 -26.86 -37.35 -31.21
CA LEU A 11 -25.42 -37.41 -30.87
C LEU A 11 -24.54 -36.52 -31.77
N LEU A 12 -25.04 -36.10 -32.94
CA LEU A 12 -24.32 -35.20 -33.85
C LEU A 12 -24.60 -33.70 -33.60
N LEU A 13 -25.57 -33.38 -32.74
CA LEU A 13 -25.95 -32.00 -32.40
C LEU A 13 -25.18 -31.40 -31.22
N LEU A 14 -24.63 -32.23 -30.32
CA LEU A 14 -23.85 -31.76 -29.16
C LEU A 14 -22.59 -30.94 -29.51
N PRO A 15 -21.80 -31.28 -30.56
CA PRO A 15 -20.64 -30.47 -30.93
C PRO A 15 -21.03 -29.13 -31.58
N ARG A 16 -22.18 -29.07 -32.28
CA ARG A 16 -22.66 -27.85 -32.94
C ARG A 16 -23.31 -26.86 -31.97
N LEU A 17 -23.93 -27.35 -30.89
CA LEU A 17 -24.43 -26.52 -29.79
C LEU A 17 -23.30 -25.87 -28.98
N LEU A 18 -22.13 -26.51 -28.87
CA LEU A 18 -20.95 -25.89 -28.25
C LEU A 18 -20.30 -24.80 -29.12
N CYS A 19 -20.33 -24.92 -30.46
CA CYS A 19 -19.81 -23.86 -31.35
C CYS A 19 -20.75 -22.64 -31.47
N ALA A 20 -22.07 -22.83 -31.35
CA ALA A 20 -23.04 -21.73 -31.48
C ALA A 20 -23.05 -20.75 -30.29
N GLN A 21 -22.50 -21.15 -29.14
CA GLN A 21 -22.38 -20.28 -27.96
C GLN A 21 -21.15 -19.35 -28.01
N LEU A 22 -20.22 -19.58 -28.94
CA LEU A 22 -19.00 -18.77 -29.09
C LEU A 22 -19.16 -17.60 -30.09
N SER A 23 -20.31 -17.48 -30.76
CA SER A 23 -20.54 -16.52 -31.85
C SER A 23 -21.63 -15.48 -31.58
N THR A 24 -22.35 -15.57 -30.46
CA THR A 24 -23.48 -14.66 -30.15
C THR A 24 -23.16 -13.48 -29.24
N VAL A 25 -21.89 -13.23 -28.89
CA VAL A 25 -21.50 -12.09 -28.03
C VAL A 25 -21.05 -10.85 -28.82
N SER A 26 -21.06 -10.89 -30.16
CA SER A 26 -20.59 -9.77 -31.00
C SER A 26 -21.66 -8.77 -31.47
N GLU A 27 -22.95 -8.96 -31.20
CA GLU A 27 -23.98 -7.99 -31.60
C GLU A 27 -25.10 -7.89 -30.55
N LEU A 28 -24.99 -6.93 -29.64
CA LEU A 28 -26.13 -6.07 -29.29
C LEU A 28 -25.63 -4.79 -28.61
N LYS A 29 -25.55 -3.73 -29.41
CA LYS A 29 -25.29 -2.36 -28.99
C LYS A 29 -26.61 -1.57 -29.01
N ASP A 30 -26.74 -0.70 -28.01
CA ASP A 30 -27.67 0.43 -27.87
C ASP A 30 -29.17 0.12 -27.72
N THR A 31 -29.69 0.32 -26.49
CA THR A 31 -30.74 1.33 -26.20
C THR A 31 -31.22 1.23 -24.74
N SER A 32 -30.92 2.24 -23.92
CA SER A 32 -31.89 2.80 -22.96
C SER A 32 -31.28 4.00 -22.24
N SER A 33 -31.62 5.18 -22.72
CA SER A 33 -31.56 6.45 -22.01
C SER A 33 -32.53 6.43 -20.82
N LEU A 34 -32.04 6.73 -19.62
CA LEU A 34 -32.88 7.15 -18.50
C LEU A 34 -32.25 8.38 -17.83
N GLU A 35 -32.94 9.51 -18.02
CA GLU A 35 -32.72 10.78 -17.36
C GLU A 35 -32.80 10.65 -15.84
N PHE A 36 -31.88 11.31 -15.13
CA PHE A 36 -32.05 11.65 -13.72
C PHE A 36 -32.07 13.17 -13.58
N THR A 37 -33.26 13.68 -13.29
CA THR A 37 -33.56 15.07 -12.93
C THR A 37 -33.04 15.37 -11.52
N PRO A 38 -32.42 16.54 -11.26
CA PRO A 38 -31.93 16.92 -9.93
C PRO A 38 -32.94 17.81 -9.19
N THR A 39 -33.16 17.56 -7.89
CA THR A 39 -33.90 18.45 -6.98
C THR A 39 -33.50 18.16 -5.52
N PRO A 40 -33.58 19.14 -4.59
CA PRO A 40 -32.66 20.27 -4.49
C PRO A 40 -32.08 20.43 -3.08
N PHE A 41 -31.13 21.35 -2.96
CA PHE A 41 -30.55 21.85 -1.72
C PHE A 41 -31.62 22.34 -0.73
N LEU A 42 -31.42 22.00 0.55
CA LEU A 42 -32.10 22.60 1.69
C LEU A 42 -31.10 23.43 2.49
N THR A 43 -31.08 24.73 2.19
CA THR A 43 -30.68 25.80 3.11
C THR A 43 -31.67 25.84 4.26
N ASP A 44 -31.19 26.02 5.49
CA ASP A 44 -31.90 26.90 6.42
C ASP A 44 -30.95 27.61 7.39
N PRO A 45 -31.28 28.87 7.76
CA PRO A 45 -30.46 29.80 8.51
C PRO A 45 -30.77 29.72 10.01
N ASN A 46 -29.82 30.10 10.87
CA ASN A 46 -30.18 30.90 12.05
C ASN A 46 -28.94 31.50 12.73
N ILE A 47 -28.79 32.79 12.51
CA ILE A 47 -27.92 33.71 13.24
C ILE A 47 -28.66 34.05 14.55
N THR A 48 -28.07 33.76 15.69
CA THR A 48 -28.45 34.43 16.95
C THR A 48 -27.19 34.96 17.63
N ALA A 49 -27.15 36.28 17.75
CA ALA A 49 -26.07 37.05 18.36
C ALA A 49 -26.07 36.88 19.89
N GLY A 50 -24.87 36.70 20.45
CA GLY A 50 -24.60 36.80 21.88
C GLY A 50 -23.23 37.42 22.11
N LYS A 51 -23.22 38.67 22.59
CA LYS A 51 -22.09 39.46 23.14
C LYS A 51 -21.21 38.57 24.05
N GLY A 52 -19.89 38.68 24.12
CA GLY A 52 -18.99 39.82 23.96
C GLY A 52 -18.04 39.78 25.16
N LEU A 53 -16.81 39.31 24.95
CA LEU A 53 -15.70 39.54 25.88
C LEU A 53 -14.43 39.78 25.06
N SER A 54 -14.03 41.03 25.04
CA SER A 54 -12.87 41.60 24.36
C SER A 54 -11.54 41.15 24.98
N PRO A 55 -10.49 40.98 24.16
CA PRO A 55 -9.13 41.32 24.55
C PRO A 55 -8.58 42.49 23.74
N SER A 56 -7.83 43.33 24.46
CA SER A 56 -7.12 44.55 24.07
C SER A 56 -6.23 44.42 22.82
N PRO A 57 -6.04 45.50 22.02
CA PRO A 57 -5.21 45.50 20.83
C PRO A 57 -3.77 45.90 21.16
N GLN A 58 -2.81 45.03 20.89
CA GLN A 58 -1.43 45.43 20.61
C GLN A 58 -0.85 44.44 19.59
N ALA A 59 -1.27 44.62 18.33
CA ALA A 59 -0.53 44.15 17.18
C ALA A 59 0.12 45.38 16.55
N THR A 60 1.42 45.55 16.79
CA THR A 60 2.23 46.56 16.10
C THR A 60 2.29 46.16 14.63
N SER A 61 1.53 46.86 13.80
CA SER A 61 1.48 46.67 12.35
C SER A 61 2.81 47.08 11.71
N LEU A 62 3.55 46.12 11.14
CA LEU A 62 4.53 46.41 10.10
C LEU A 62 3.80 47.00 8.87
N PRO A 63 4.38 47.97 8.14
CA PRO A 63 3.77 48.51 6.92
C PRO A 63 3.63 47.40 5.86
N PRO A 64 2.71 47.51 4.89
CA PRO A 64 2.38 46.43 3.96
C PRO A 64 3.53 46.13 2.98
N VAL A 65 3.82 44.84 2.77
CA VAL A 65 4.71 44.39 1.68
C VAL A 65 3.94 44.63 0.39
N THR A 66 4.56 45.18 -0.65
CA THR A 66 3.93 45.32 -1.96
C THR A 66 3.45 43.95 -2.42
N VAL A 67 2.21 43.87 -2.93
CA VAL A 67 1.58 42.60 -3.37
C VAL A 67 2.44 41.90 -4.43
N GLU A 68 3.17 42.68 -5.23
CA GLU A 68 4.08 42.22 -6.28
C GLU A 68 5.32 41.47 -5.71
N ASP A 69 6.03 42.04 -4.72
CA ASP A 69 7.20 41.42 -4.07
C ASP A 69 6.85 40.04 -3.47
N ARG A 70 5.65 39.92 -2.91
CA ARG A 70 5.14 38.67 -2.33
C ARG A 70 4.87 37.60 -3.38
N SER A 71 4.30 37.98 -4.52
CA SER A 71 3.97 37.05 -5.61
C SER A 71 5.21 36.41 -6.24
N ALA A 72 6.29 37.19 -6.42
CA ALA A 72 7.54 36.69 -6.99
C ALA A 72 8.23 35.69 -6.05
N ALA A 73 8.33 36.01 -4.76
CA ALA A 73 8.92 35.12 -3.75
C ALA A 73 8.11 33.83 -3.56
N GLU A 74 6.77 33.92 -3.54
CA GLU A 74 5.89 32.74 -3.49
C GLU A 74 6.04 31.89 -4.75
N SER A 75 6.13 32.48 -5.94
CA SER A 75 6.38 31.74 -7.19
C SER A 75 7.72 31.01 -7.19
N TYR A 76 8.77 31.64 -6.65
CA TYR A 76 10.08 31.03 -6.49
C TYR A 76 10.07 29.86 -5.50
N LEU A 77 9.24 29.94 -4.46
CA LEU A 77 9.10 28.84 -3.50
C LEU A 77 8.57 27.55 -4.18
N TYR A 78 7.70 27.65 -5.19
CA TYR A 78 7.16 26.47 -5.88
C TYR A 78 8.00 26.06 -7.10
N ASN A 79 8.40 27.02 -7.94
CA ASN A 79 9.08 26.74 -9.22
C ASN A 79 10.62 26.69 -9.08
N GLY A 80 11.16 27.43 -8.11
CA GLY A 80 12.59 27.56 -7.83
C GLY A 80 13.43 28.13 -8.98
N ASP A 81 12.81 28.87 -9.89
CA ASP A 81 13.47 29.56 -10.99
C ASP A 81 14.18 30.82 -10.49
N SER A 82 15.51 30.78 -10.46
CA SER A 82 16.34 31.89 -9.98
C SER A 82 16.33 33.09 -10.93
N SER A 83 16.04 32.87 -12.23
CA SER A 83 16.11 33.92 -13.25
C SER A 83 14.93 34.88 -13.16
N SER A 84 13.71 34.36 -13.00
CA SER A 84 12.52 35.16 -12.77
C SER A 84 12.56 35.89 -11.42
N LEU A 85 13.08 35.25 -10.36
CA LEU A 85 13.27 35.92 -9.07
C LEU A 85 14.24 37.10 -9.19
N ALA A 86 15.39 36.91 -9.83
CA ALA A 86 16.40 37.98 -9.98
C ALA A 86 15.95 39.13 -10.89
N ALA A 87 14.98 38.89 -11.78
CA ALA A 87 14.37 39.91 -12.63
C ALA A 87 13.31 40.75 -11.89
N SER A 88 12.75 40.24 -10.79
CA SER A 88 11.75 40.96 -10.00
C SER A 88 12.37 42.07 -9.15
N THR A 89 11.66 43.20 -9.05
CA THR A 89 12.05 44.31 -8.17
C THR A 89 11.58 44.03 -6.75
N CYS A 90 12.40 44.39 -5.77
CA CYS A 90 12.06 44.28 -4.36
C CYS A 90 12.36 45.57 -3.61
N THR A 91 11.57 45.85 -2.58
CA THR A 91 11.79 47.02 -1.70
C THR A 91 12.46 46.65 -0.38
N ARG A 92 12.25 45.41 0.08
CA ARG A 92 12.80 44.87 1.33
C ARG A 92 12.96 43.35 1.26
N THR A 93 13.66 42.80 2.23
CA THR A 93 13.76 41.35 2.46
C THR A 93 12.38 40.73 2.62
N PHE A 94 12.17 39.56 2.02
CA PHE A 94 10.92 38.82 2.13
C PHE A 94 11.08 37.67 3.12
N GLN A 95 10.34 37.71 4.22
CA GLN A 95 10.32 36.63 5.20
C GLN A 95 9.14 35.70 4.92
N LEU A 96 9.41 34.40 4.87
CA LEU A 96 8.37 33.41 4.64
C LEU A 96 7.51 33.27 5.91
N PRO A 97 6.18 33.43 5.83
CA PRO A 97 5.31 33.25 6.97
C PRO A 97 5.22 31.75 7.30
N VAL A 98 6.05 31.28 8.21
CA VAL A 98 6.03 29.88 8.64
C VAL A 98 4.98 29.71 9.73
N ARG A 99 3.93 28.92 9.45
CA ARG A 99 2.90 28.59 10.43
C ARG A 99 3.32 27.36 11.25
N ARG A 100 3.38 27.54 12.57
CA ARG A 100 3.46 26.51 13.63
C ARG A 100 4.76 25.68 13.68
N GLY A 101 5.29 25.55 14.90
CA GLY A 101 6.27 24.53 15.27
C GLY A 101 7.75 24.90 15.08
N PRO A 102 8.67 24.15 15.72
CA PRO A 102 10.11 24.28 15.50
C PRO A 102 10.53 23.88 14.07
N PRO A 103 11.76 24.21 13.64
CA PRO A 103 12.32 23.72 12.39
C PRO A 103 12.34 22.19 12.33
N PRO A 104 12.26 21.59 11.12
CA PRO A 104 12.29 20.14 10.95
C PRO A 104 13.61 19.55 11.48
N ARG A 105 13.56 18.37 12.12
CA ARG A 105 14.76 17.72 12.66
C ARG A 105 15.79 17.39 11.58
N ASP A 106 15.33 17.09 10.37
CA ASP A 106 16.18 16.77 9.22
C ASP A 106 16.95 17.97 8.69
N LEU A 107 16.62 19.19 9.13
CA LEU A 107 17.40 20.39 8.84
C LEU A 107 18.66 20.47 9.72
N LEU A 108 18.65 19.87 10.91
CA LEU A 108 19.74 19.97 11.89
C LEU A 108 21.10 19.48 11.36
N PRO A 109 21.21 18.36 10.60
CA PRO A 109 22.47 17.92 10.00
C PRO A 109 23.06 18.92 9.00
N LEU A 110 22.22 19.68 8.27
CA LEU A 110 22.68 20.73 7.35
C LEU A 110 23.32 21.89 8.11
N LEU A 111 22.77 22.20 9.28
CA LEU A 111 23.12 23.37 10.09
C LEU A 111 24.21 23.08 11.13
N HIS A 112 24.50 21.81 11.40
CA HIS A 112 25.38 21.38 12.49
C HIS A 112 26.73 22.12 12.51
N GLN A 113 27.36 22.27 11.35
CA GLN A 113 28.63 22.99 11.23
C GLN A 113 28.51 24.46 11.63
N ALA A 114 27.46 25.15 11.16
CA ALA A 114 27.21 26.54 11.49
C ALA A 114 26.90 26.73 12.98
N ILE A 115 26.09 25.83 13.57
CA ILE A 115 25.78 25.82 15.01
C ILE A 115 27.04 25.62 15.85
N ALA A 116 27.89 24.66 15.49
CA ALA A 116 29.13 24.37 16.21
C ALA A 116 30.11 25.55 16.14
N SER A 117 30.28 26.12 14.95
CA SER A 117 31.10 27.33 14.74
C SER A 117 30.57 28.51 15.57
N LEU A 118 29.25 28.74 15.57
CA LEU A 118 28.62 29.81 16.33
C LEU A 118 28.78 29.63 17.84
N THR A 119 28.63 28.40 18.31
CA THR A 119 28.82 28.03 19.73
C THR A 119 30.26 28.25 20.17
N ASN A 120 31.23 27.85 19.34
CA ASN A 120 32.65 28.06 19.64
C ASN A 120 33.02 29.54 19.64
N ALA A 121 32.51 30.32 18.70
CA ALA A 121 32.74 31.76 18.64
C ALA A 121 32.11 32.50 19.84
N ALA A 122 30.89 32.14 20.23
CA ALA A 122 30.25 32.69 21.43
C ALA A 122 31.04 32.33 22.70
N ASN A 123 31.55 31.10 22.81
CA ASN A 123 32.38 30.68 23.93
C ASN A 123 33.76 31.35 23.95
N PHE A 124 34.36 31.58 22.79
CA PHE A 124 35.58 32.38 22.68
C PHE A 124 35.38 33.80 23.20
N LEU A 125 34.27 34.45 22.79
CA LEU A 125 33.90 35.79 23.28
C LEU A 125 33.58 35.79 24.79
N ASN A 126 32.85 34.77 25.28
CA ASN A 126 32.63 34.57 26.72
C ASN A 126 33.96 34.52 27.48
N LEU A 127 34.92 33.72 27.03
CA LEU A 127 36.22 33.62 27.68
C LEU A 127 36.98 34.95 27.69
N ILE A 128 36.90 35.73 26.60
CA ILE A 128 37.55 37.05 26.50
C ILE A 128 36.92 38.07 27.46
N PHE A 129 35.60 38.21 27.44
CA PHE A 129 34.91 39.25 28.22
C PHE A 129 34.70 38.88 29.70
N GLN A 130 34.78 37.59 30.05
CA GLN A 130 34.78 37.17 31.46
C GLN A 130 36.19 37.29 32.09
N ALA A 131 37.25 37.36 31.29
CA ALA A 131 38.64 37.44 31.75
C ALA A 131 39.08 38.81 32.25
N SER A 132 38.70 39.87 31.53
CA SER A 132 39.26 41.20 31.72
C SER A 132 38.28 42.29 31.33
N GLU A 133 38.05 43.22 32.25
CA GLU A 133 37.25 44.44 32.01
C GLU A 133 37.97 45.42 31.07
N LEU A 134 39.31 45.36 30.97
CA LEU A 134 40.08 46.24 30.08
C LEU A 134 39.70 46.03 28.61
N ARG A 135 39.34 44.81 28.23
CA ARG A 135 38.97 44.45 26.84
C ARG A 135 37.59 44.97 26.42
N GLU A 136 36.77 45.40 27.37
CA GLU A 136 35.52 46.12 27.10
C GLU A 136 35.80 47.58 26.70
N THR A 137 36.94 48.13 27.14
CA THR A 137 37.36 49.51 26.85
C THR A 137 38.28 49.65 25.63
N SER A 138 39.05 48.60 25.29
CA SER A 138 40.02 48.59 24.17
C SER A 138 39.49 47.96 22.87
N VAL A 139 38.17 47.90 22.69
CA VAL A 139 37.51 47.22 21.54
C VAL A 139 38.05 47.68 20.18
N ARG A 140 38.44 48.95 20.07
CA ARG A 140 38.98 49.53 18.83
C ARG A 140 40.41 49.09 18.51
N GLU A 141 41.20 48.77 19.52
CA GLU A 141 42.56 48.24 19.38
C GLU A 141 42.53 46.77 18.97
N ASP A 142 41.55 46.02 19.48
CA ASP A 142 41.35 44.58 19.19
C ASP A 142 40.45 44.32 17.96
N ILE A 143 40.10 45.35 17.17
CA ILE A 143 39.12 45.24 16.06
C ILE A 143 39.54 44.22 14.99
N GLU A 144 40.85 44.05 14.75
CA GLU A 144 41.40 43.10 13.78
C GLU A 144 41.08 41.65 14.18
N TRP A 145 41.13 41.33 15.48
CA TRP A 145 40.78 40.00 16.00
C TRP A 145 39.29 39.70 15.85
N TYR A 146 38.43 40.70 16.07
CA TYR A 146 36.99 40.55 15.86
C TYR A 146 36.65 40.41 14.38
N HIS A 147 37.33 41.13 13.48
CA HIS A 147 37.21 40.92 12.04
C HIS A 147 37.65 39.51 11.62
N ALA A 148 38.76 39.02 12.15
CA ALA A 148 39.23 37.65 11.91
C ALA A 148 38.21 36.61 12.41
N LEU A 149 37.63 36.82 13.59
CA LEU A 149 36.58 35.94 14.13
C LEU A 149 35.37 35.88 13.19
N VAL A 150 34.80 37.01 12.79
CA VAL A 150 33.62 37.04 11.91
C VAL A 150 33.94 36.52 10.51
N ARG A 151 35.18 36.72 10.01
CA ARG A 151 35.65 36.17 8.74
C ARG A 151 35.71 34.64 8.75
N THR A 152 36.28 34.05 9.81
CA THR A 152 36.45 32.58 9.89
C THR A 152 35.11 31.83 9.92
N MET A 153 34.03 32.48 10.36
CA MET A 153 32.67 31.92 10.27
C MET A 153 32.22 31.62 8.84
N LEU A 154 32.80 32.27 7.83
CA LEU A 154 32.50 32.05 6.40
C LEU A 154 33.47 31.06 5.74
N GLU A 155 34.59 30.74 6.40
CA GLU A 155 35.66 29.88 5.92
C GLU A 155 35.54 28.50 6.60
N GLY A 156 34.77 27.57 6.01
CA GLY A 156 34.59 26.21 6.53
C GLY A 156 34.40 25.16 5.44
N ASP A 157 34.30 23.89 5.82
CA ASP A 157 34.23 22.70 4.94
C ASP A 157 33.20 22.79 3.81
N ARG A 158 32.09 23.54 4.02
CA ARG A 158 31.11 23.85 2.97
C ARG A 158 31.20 25.32 2.58
N PRO A 159 32.08 25.67 1.62
CA PRO A 159 32.24 27.06 1.19
C PRO A 159 30.94 27.57 0.58
N GLY A 160 30.28 28.52 1.24
CA GLY A 160 29.00 29.10 0.81
C GLY A 160 27.76 28.67 1.60
N LEU A 161 27.92 27.81 2.62
CA LEU A 161 26.85 27.52 3.57
C LEU A 161 26.47 28.76 4.38
N VAL A 162 27.45 29.43 4.99
CA VAL A 162 27.24 30.73 5.64
C VAL A 162 27.43 31.82 4.61
N ARG A 163 26.39 32.63 4.35
CA ARG A 163 26.51 33.75 3.41
C ARG A 163 27.07 34.99 4.08
N ARG A 164 26.72 35.20 5.34
CA ARG A 164 27.22 36.31 6.15
C ARG A 164 27.21 36.01 7.62
N ALA A 165 28.07 36.74 8.33
CA ALA A 165 28.19 36.72 9.77
C ALA A 165 28.19 38.16 10.30
N PHE A 166 27.62 38.33 11.48
CA PHE A 166 27.53 39.59 12.21
C PHE A 166 28.07 39.39 13.61
N LEU A 167 28.82 40.39 14.09
CA LEU A 167 29.15 40.54 15.50
C LEU A 167 28.66 41.90 15.95
N THR A 168 27.74 41.89 16.89
CA THR A 168 27.23 43.08 17.55
C THR A 168 27.63 43.04 19.01
N PHE A 169 28.37 44.06 19.44
CA PHE A 169 28.87 44.19 20.81
C PHE A 169 28.37 45.49 21.44
N ASP A 170 28.02 45.41 22.71
CA ASP A 170 27.56 46.52 23.52
C ASP A 170 28.09 46.37 24.95
N ALA A 171 28.91 47.34 25.38
CA ALA A 171 29.50 47.32 26.71
C ALA A 171 28.49 47.69 27.80
N ASP A 172 27.46 48.49 27.50
CA ASP A 172 26.52 48.99 28.50
C ASP A 172 25.06 48.73 28.08
N PRO A 173 24.28 47.96 28.87
CA PRO A 173 22.89 47.67 28.54
C PRO A 173 21.98 48.92 28.46
N THR A 174 22.44 50.09 28.93
CA THR A 174 21.68 51.35 28.90
C THR A 174 21.87 52.15 27.61
N ILE A 175 22.90 51.87 26.80
CA ILE A 175 23.20 52.62 25.57
C ILE A 175 22.33 52.12 24.41
N GLN A 176 21.75 53.02 23.60
CA GLN A 176 20.87 52.61 22.48
C GLN A 176 21.62 52.20 21.21
N GLN A 177 22.89 52.60 21.05
CA GLN A 177 23.72 52.25 19.90
C GLN A 177 24.82 51.26 20.32
N PRO A 178 24.95 50.11 19.64
CA PRO A 178 26.02 49.15 19.92
C PRO A 178 27.39 49.80 19.67
N GLN A 179 28.35 49.46 20.53
CA GLN A 179 29.72 49.97 20.46
C GLN A 179 30.51 49.43 19.27
N LEU A 180 30.13 48.24 18.75
CA LEU A 180 30.74 47.65 17.57
C LEU A 180 29.74 46.80 16.79
N VAL A 181 29.68 47.00 15.47
CA VAL A 181 28.89 46.19 14.54
C VAL A 181 29.75 45.79 13.36
N LEU A 182 30.21 44.54 13.34
CA LEU A 182 30.97 43.99 12.24
C LEU A 182 30.11 43.09 11.37
N ARG A 183 30.34 43.15 10.06
CA ARG A 183 29.75 42.26 9.06
C ARG A 183 30.85 41.64 8.21
N ALA A 184 30.81 40.32 8.07
CA ALA A 184 31.48 39.62 6.98
C ALA A 184 30.43 39.07 6.02
N SER A 185 30.60 39.27 4.73
CA SER A 185 29.72 38.67 3.72
C SER A 185 30.52 38.17 2.52
N LYS A 186 30.08 37.03 1.98
CA LYS A 186 30.67 36.47 0.76
C LYS A 186 30.01 37.10 -0.47
N GLY A 187 30.81 37.68 -1.34
CA GLY A 187 30.36 38.27 -2.60
C GLY A 187 30.00 37.22 -3.66
N THR A 188 29.76 37.69 -4.89
CA THR A 188 29.63 36.84 -6.08
C THR A 188 31.00 36.35 -6.57
N THR A 189 32.06 37.13 -6.38
CA THR A 189 33.45 36.66 -6.42
C THR A 189 33.75 35.95 -5.11
N GLN A 190 34.68 34.98 -5.08
CA GLN A 190 34.97 34.18 -3.88
C GLN A 190 35.52 34.99 -2.68
N ASP A 191 35.64 36.30 -2.82
CA ASP A 191 36.17 37.23 -1.82
C ASP A 191 35.18 37.47 -0.67
N ILE A 192 35.73 37.58 0.53
CA ILE A 192 34.99 37.93 1.74
C ILE A 192 35.15 39.43 1.97
N LEU A 193 34.02 40.15 1.92
CA LEU A 193 33.95 41.56 2.23
C LEU A 193 33.74 41.74 3.73
N LEU A 194 34.65 42.46 4.39
CA LEU A 194 34.55 42.86 5.79
C LEU A 194 34.12 44.33 5.86
N GLN A 195 33.12 44.61 6.69
CA GLN A 195 32.56 45.95 6.86
C GLN A 195 32.37 46.26 8.35
N ASP A 196 32.72 47.48 8.74
CA ASP A 196 32.32 48.08 10.01
C ASP A 196 31.07 48.93 9.76
N LEU A 197 29.97 48.55 10.41
CA LEU A 197 28.65 49.19 10.29
C LEU A 197 28.27 49.98 11.54
N THR A 198 29.20 50.21 12.47
CA THR A 198 28.95 50.85 13.76
C THR A 198 28.37 52.27 13.60
N SER A 199 28.96 53.07 12.70
CA SER A 199 28.51 54.44 12.41
C SER A 199 27.20 54.48 11.61
N ALA A 200 26.91 53.43 10.86
CA ALA A 200 25.72 53.31 10.03
C ALA A 200 24.53 52.69 10.77
N TRP A 201 24.69 52.19 12.01
CA TRP A 201 23.66 51.43 12.74
C TRP A 201 22.27 52.09 12.80
N THR A 202 22.22 53.42 12.95
CA THR A 202 20.96 54.18 13.01
C THR A 202 20.26 54.34 11.66
N SER A 203 21.03 54.33 10.56
CA SER A 203 20.53 54.38 9.17
C SER A 203 20.39 52.99 8.54
N PHE A 204 21.10 51.99 9.07
CA PHE A 204 21.18 50.62 8.60
C PHE A 204 20.16 49.80 9.36
N ARG A 205 19.03 49.48 8.72
CA ARG A 205 18.20 48.37 9.19
C ARG A 205 18.93 47.08 8.82
N PRO A 206 19.30 46.22 9.78
CA PRO A 206 19.81 44.89 9.46
C PRO A 206 18.81 44.23 8.50
N PRO A 207 19.28 43.56 7.43
CA PRO A 207 18.40 42.78 6.58
C PRO A 207 17.62 41.82 7.48
N ALA A 208 16.30 41.85 7.33
CA ALA A 208 15.35 41.19 8.21
C ALA A 208 15.67 39.67 8.32
N PRO A 209 15.17 38.98 9.36
CA PRO A 209 13.96 39.32 10.09
C PRO A 209 14.29 40.18 11.32
N ASP A 210 13.98 41.47 11.18
CA ASP A 210 13.88 42.53 12.18
C ASP A 210 15.10 42.92 13.03
N GLN A 211 15.13 44.18 13.46
CA GLN A 211 16.10 44.73 14.43
C GLN A 211 15.91 44.11 15.83
N SER A 212 14.79 43.39 16.03
CA SER A 212 14.35 42.80 17.27
C SER A 212 15.27 41.73 17.82
N TRP A 213 16.04 40.98 17.02
CA TRP A 213 16.86 39.89 17.56
C TRP A 213 17.89 40.39 18.59
N PHE A 214 18.58 41.50 18.31
CA PHE A 214 19.55 42.07 19.24
C PHE A 214 18.86 42.63 20.50
N ASP A 215 17.76 43.38 20.32
CA ASP A 215 16.99 43.96 21.42
C ASP A 215 16.29 42.91 22.28
N ILE A 216 15.85 41.79 21.69
CA ILE A 216 15.29 40.62 22.37
C ILE A 216 16.34 40.01 23.28
N PHE A 217 17.55 39.77 22.77
CA PHE A 217 18.63 39.23 23.62
C PHE A 217 19.03 40.19 24.73
N LYS A 218 19.13 41.48 24.40
CA LYS A 218 19.48 42.54 25.35
C LYS A 218 18.46 42.68 26.48
N SER A 219 17.17 42.51 26.19
CA SER A 219 16.08 42.58 27.17
C SER A 219 15.79 41.24 27.87
N SER A 220 16.30 40.13 27.35
CA SER A 220 16.09 38.79 27.90
C SER A 220 17.06 38.45 29.04
N SER A 221 16.60 37.66 30.01
CA SER A 221 17.49 37.05 31.01
C SER A 221 18.38 35.98 30.37
N PRO A 222 19.63 35.77 30.85
CA PRO A 222 20.51 34.72 30.34
C PRO A 222 19.83 33.34 30.33
N PRO A 223 20.00 32.52 29.27
CA PRO A 223 19.34 31.22 29.15
C PRO A 223 20.00 30.21 30.11
N LEU A 224 19.44 30.09 31.32
CA LEU A 224 19.97 29.23 32.39
C LEU A 224 20.09 27.74 32.00
N HIS A 225 19.31 27.28 31.02
CA HIS A 225 19.34 25.89 30.53
C HIS A 225 20.49 25.62 29.54
N ALA A 226 21.03 26.67 28.91
CA ALA A 226 22.12 26.57 27.95
C ALA A 226 23.45 27.08 28.51
N LEU A 227 23.41 27.97 29.51
CA LEU A 227 24.57 28.54 30.16
C LEU A 227 24.99 27.67 31.36
N SER A 228 26.18 27.08 31.29
CA SER A 228 26.75 26.22 32.33
C SER A 228 27.93 26.88 33.00
N LYS A 229 27.95 26.88 34.34
CA LYS A 229 29.11 27.30 35.13
C LYS A 229 30.17 26.20 35.05
N ARG A 230 31.39 26.54 34.64
CA ARG A 230 32.54 25.64 34.58
C ARG A 230 33.70 26.24 35.35
N VAL A 231 34.40 25.37 36.09
CA VAL A 231 35.66 25.71 36.72
C VAL A 231 36.78 25.50 35.69
N LEU A 232 37.44 26.57 35.27
CA LEU A 232 38.59 26.46 34.37
C LEU A 232 39.83 26.09 35.18
N LEU A 233 40.30 24.84 35.05
CA LEU A 233 41.62 24.44 35.53
C LEU A 233 42.65 24.79 34.45
N ASN A 234 43.10 26.05 34.43
CA ASN A 234 44.20 26.48 33.58
C ASN A 234 45.44 26.77 34.45
N ASP A 235 46.64 26.54 33.92
CA ASP A 235 47.89 27.01 34.51
C ASP A 235 48.00 28.54 34.29
N LEU A 236 47.28 29.28 35.12
CA LEU A 236 47.09 30.72 35.05
C LEU A 236 48.24 31.51 35.68
N SER A 237 49.28 30.83 36.16
CA SER A 237 50.44 31.43 36.82
C SER A 237 51.22 32.41 35.93
N THR A 238 50.98 32.37 34.61
CA THR A 238 51.64 33.17 33.57
C THR A 238 50.79 34.33 33.03
N LEU A 239 49.55 34.52 33.51
CA LEU A 239 48.59 35.47 32.96
C LEU A 239 48.14 36.48 34.03
N ASP A 240 48.59 37.74 33.90
CA ASP A 240 48.22 38.86 34.78
C ASP A 240 46.76 39.31 34.55
N THR A 241 45.79 38.52 35.03
CA THR A 241 44.36 38.88 34.96
C THR A 241 43.64 38.68 36.30
N PRO A 242 42.94 39.70 36.82
CA PRO A 242 42.40 39.68 38.19
C PRO A 242 41.17 38.78 38.38
N LYS A 243 40.43 38.44 37.30
CA LYS A 243 39.21 37.63 37.38
C LYS A 243 39.45 36.12 37.19
N TRP A 244 40.47 35.70 36.45
CA TRP A 244 40.74 34.28 36.19
C TRP A 244 41.20 33.48 37.42
N ALA A 245 41.80 34.11 38.41
CA ALA A 245 42.19 33.44 39.66
C ALA A 245 41.02 32.88 40.49
N ARG A 246 39.76 33.30 40.22
CA ARG A 246 38.55 32.87 40.95
C ARG A 246 37.84 31.66 40.32
N GLY A 247 38.37 31.10 39.23
CA GLY A 247 37.95 29.80 38.66
C GLY A 247 36.58 29.74 38.00
N ASP A 248 35.66 30.67 38.27
CA ASP A 248 34.28 30.62 37.79
C ASP A 248 34.13 31.25 36.38
N SER A 249 33.82 30.43 35.36
CA SER A 249 33.48 30.89 34.00
C SER A 249 32.16 30.28 33.52
N TYR A 250 31.45 30.99 32.64
CA TYR A 250 30.21 30.52 32.04
C TYR A 250 30.43 30.18 30.56
N VAL A 251 30.05 28.97 30.20
CA VAL A 251 30.14 28.42 28.84
C VAL A 251 28.73 28.10 28.36
N ILE A 252 28.41 28.49 27.13
CA ILE A 252 27.12 28.25 26.50
C ILE A 252 27.16 27.00 25.63
N ASN A 253 26.11 26.18 25.70
CA ASN A 253 25.93 24.99 24.87
C ASN A 253 25.19 25.32 23.56
N SER A 254 25.28 24.44 22.56
CA SER A 254 24.60 24.56 21.27
C SER A 254 23.07 24.63 21.36
N SER A 255 22.47 24.17 22.47
CA SER A 255 21.05 24.36 22.78
C SER A 255 20.65 25.83 22.99
N GLY A 256 21.62 26.73 23.22
CA GLY A 256 21.40 28.16 23.37
C GLY A 256 21.30 28.93 22.05
N VAL A 257 21.45 28.26 20.90
CA VAL A 257 21.26 28.90 19.59
C VAL A 257 19.78 29.19 19.36
N GLN A 258 19.48 30.44 19.03
CA GLN A 258 18.14 30.84 18.60
C GLN A 258 18.06 30.94 17.08
N TRP A 259 16.93 30.48 16.56
CA TRP A 259 16.59 30.48 15.14
C TRP A 259 15.76 31.72 14.84
N GLY A 260 15.94 32.30 13.66
CA GLY A 260 14.99 33.28 13.13
C GLY A 260 13.59 32.68 13.00
N GLU A 261 12.56 33.52 13.05
CA GLU A 261 11.15 33.08 13.03
C GLU A 261 10.76 32.31 11.76
N GLY A 262 11.51 32.50 10.67
CA GLY A 262 11.36 31.72 9.45
C GLY A 262 12.44 32.01 8.42
N PRO A 263 12.52 31.22 7.35
CA PRO A 263 13.41 31.48 6.22
C PRO A 263 13.06 32.77 5.50
N PHE A 264 14.06 33.44 4.92
CA PHE A 264 13.87 34.70 4.21
C PHE A 264 14.73 34.80 2.95
N LEU A 265 14.31 35.68 2.04
CA LEU A 265 15.04 36.09 0.85
C LEU A 265 15.59 37.50 1.02
N GLU A 266 16.80 37.68 0.52
CA GLU A 266 17.50 38.96 0.57
C GLU A 266 17.09 39.86 -0.58
N CYS A 267 16.94 41.15 -0.29
CA CYS A 267 16.76 42.20 -1.29
C CYS A 267 17.99 43.11 -1.28
N VAL A 268 18.74 43.14 -2.38
CA VAL A 268 19.97 43.94 -2.54
C VAL A 268 19.83 44.77 -3.82
N ASP A 269 20.07 46.07 -3.73
CA ASP A 269 19.96 47.02 -4.86
C ASP A 269 18.63 46.92 -5.63
N GLY A 270 17.55 46.66 -4.88
CA GLY A 270 16.21 46.53 -5.43
C GLY A 270 15.92 45.20 -6.16
N ARG A 271 16.77 44.18 -6.01
CA ARG A 271 16.57 42.83 -6.60
C ARG A 271 16.71 41.71 -5.56
N PHE A 272 15.90 40.67 -5.72
CA PHE A 272 16.01 39.48 -4.87
C PHE A 272 17.23 38.64 -5.27
N LEU A 273 17.98 38.16 -4.27
CA LEU A 273 19.04 37.18 -4.48
C LEU A 273 18.48 35.75 -4.34
N PRO A 274 18.83 34.82 -5.24
CA PRO A 274 18.37 33.44 -5.15
C PRO A 274 19.01 32.69 -3.99
N GLY A 275 18.18 31.99 -3.22
CA GLY A 275 18.59 31.14 -2.11
C GLY A 275 17.93 31.54 -0.80
N TRP A 276 17.14 30.63 -0.24
CA TRP A 276 16.53 30.81 1.08
C TRP A 276 17.59 30.79 2.19
N LEU A 277 17.54 31.79 3.07
CA LEU A 277 18.43 31.93 4.21
C LEU A 277 17.69 31.70 5.53
N LEU A 278 18.42 31.19 6.51
CA LEU A 278 17.97 31.07 7.90
C LEU A 278 19.00 31.70 8.84
N SER A 279 18.54 32.58 9.72
CA SER A 279 19.39 33.25 10.70
C SER A 279 19.55 32.41 11.96
N LEU A 280 20.80 32.24 12.39
CA LEU A 280 21.20 31.63 13.65
C LEU A 280 21.89 32.68 14.50
N SER A 281 21.46 32.85 15.74
CA SER A 281 22.01 33.85 16.65
C SER A 281 22.33 33.26 18.01
N MET A 282 23.42 33.74 18.60
CA MET A 282 23.88 33.29 19.90
C MET A 282 24.42 34.47 20.73
N PRO A 283 23.91 34.65 21.97
CA PRO A 283 24.40 35.71 22.84
C PRO A 283 25.69 35.29 23.53
N PHE A 284 26.52 36.26 23.88
CA PHE A 284 27.69 36.10 24.73
C PHE A 284 27.66 37.08 25.90
N TYR A 285 28.33 36.70 26.99
CA TYR A 285 28.19 37.30 28.31
C TYR A 285 29.55 37.62 28.93
N GLY A 286 29.64 38.81 29.52
CA GLY A 286 30.69 39.20 30.47
C GLY A 286 30.28 38.86 31.91
N LEU A 287 31.08 39.30 32.88
CA LEU A 287 30.78 39.14 34.32
C LEU A 287 30.67 40.49 35.01
N LYS A 288 29.58 40.65 35.77
CA LYS A 288 29.44 41.70 36.77
C LYS A 288 30.46 41.53 37.91
N PRO A 289 30.65 42.55 38.77
CA PRO A 289 31.51 42.44 39.95
C PRO A 289 31.12 41.30 40.91
N ASP A 290 29.84 40.91 40.92
CA ASP A 290 29.30 39.80 41.72
C ASP A 290 29.43 38.41 41.06
N LEU A 291 30.15 38.33 39.93
CA LEU A 291 30.35 37.12 39.10
C LEU A 291 29.07 36.59 38.45
N SER A 292 27.98 37.36 38.41
CA SER A 292 26.80 37.01 37.63
C SER A 292 27.01 37.35 36.13
N PRO A 293 26.45 36.53 35.20
CA PRO A 293 26.59 36.77 33.77
C PRO A 293 25.81 38.02 33.34
N GLU A 294 26.47 38.89 32.57
CA GLU A 294 25.91 40.12 32.00
C GLU A 294 25.98 40.07 30.48
N PHE A 295 24.88 40.41 29.81
CA PHE A 295 24.82 40.42 28.36
C PHE A 295 25.80 41.45 27.78
N ARG A 296 26.62 41.03 26.81
CA ARG A 296 27.61 41.89 26.13
C ARG A 296 27.44 41.98 24.63
N GLY A 297 26.67 41.07 24.03
CA GLY A 297 26.41 41.12 22.61
C GLY A 297 25.94 39.80 22.03
N VAL A 298 25.85 39.77 20.72
CA VAL A 298 25.34 38.65 19.95
C VAL A 298 26.21 38.43 18.73
N ILE A 299 26.48 37.17 18.44
CA ILE A 299 27.01 36.73 17.16
C ILE A 299 25.88 36.08 16.36
N ARG A 300 25.74 36.46 15.09
CA ARG A 300 24.70 35.94 14.18
C ARG A 300 25.33 35.46 12.88
N VAL A 301 24.83 34.36 12.33
CA VAL A 301 25.17 33.87 10.99
C VAL A 301 23.90 33.62 10.19
N ASP A 302 23.91 33.99 8.91
CA ASP A 302 22.83 33.67 8.00
C ASP A 302 23.26 32.53 7.07
N VAL A 303 22.55 31.40 7.20
CA VAL A 303 22.89 30.13 6.57
C VAL A 303 21.98 29.88 5.36
N ASN A 304 22.57 29.49 4.24
CA ASN A 304 21.85 29.10 3.03
C ASN A 304 21.24 27.70 3.20
N ILE A 305 19.90 27.65 3.25
CA ILE A 305 19.12 26.41 3.39
C ILE A 305 18.54 25.93 2.05
N GLN A 306 18.91 26.53 0.92
CA GLN A 306 18.39 26.17 -0.41
C GLN A 306 18.57 24.68 -0.75
N GLY A 307 19.59 24.02 -0.18
CA GLY A 307 19.82 22.58 -0.39
C GLY A 307 18.90 21.65 0.43
N PHE A 308 18.12 22.17 1.37
CA PHE A 308 17.23 21.38 2.20
C PHE A 308 15.93 21.06 1.46
N SER A 309 15.57 19.77 1.35
CA SER A 309 14.31 19.34 0.72
C SER A 309 13.15 19.44 1.70
N VAL A 310 12.11 20.17 1.34
CA VAL A 310 10.92 20.34 2.19
C VAL A 310 10.00 19.12 2.06
N ASP A 311 9.70 18.47 3.18
CA ASP A 311 8.72 17.37 3.22
C ASP A 311 7.36 17.86 3.74
N GLN A 312 6.40 18.01 2.82
CA GLN A 312 5.03 18.42 3.13
C GLN A 312 4.10 17.24 3.49
N CYS A 313 4.52 16.01 3.22
CA CYS A 313 3.80 14.79 3.55
C CYS A 313 4.06 14.36 5.01
N ALA A 314 5.13 14.86 5.62
CA ALA A 314 5.47 14.53 6.98
C ALA A 314 4.38 14.95 7.99
N THR A 315 4.18 14.11 9.01
CA THR A 315 3.20 14.31 10.06
C THR A 315 3.84 14.91 11.32
N GLY A 316 3.39 16.08 11.74
CA GLY A 316 3.78 16.69 13.01
C GLY A 316 3.53 18.18 13.05
N ASP A 317 4.01 18.82 14.13
CA ASP A 317 3.95 20.26 14.35
C ASP A 317 5.34 20.88 14.11
N PHE A 318 5.83 20.83 12.87
CA PHE A 318 7.07 21.49 12.43
C PHE A 318 6.84 22.17 11.08
N TRP A 319 7.80 22.97 10.64
CA TRP A 319 7.67 23.75 9.42
C TRP A 319 7.21 22.90 8.24
N PHE A 320 6.12 23.34 7.60
CA PHE A 320 5.55 22.78 6.35
C PHE A 320 4.98 21.37 6.45
N ALA A 321 5.03 20.72 7.61
CA ALA A 321 4.37 19.44 7.85
C ALA A 321 2.86 19.55 7.58
N ASN A 322 2.26 18.50 7.03
CA ASN A 322 0.82 18.42 6.75
C ASN A 322 0.27 19.52 5.82
N THR A 323 1.10 20.19 5.02
CA THR A 323 0.68 21.27 4.10
C THR A 323 0.37 20.79 2.67
N HIS A 324 0.42 19.48 2.43
CA HIS A 324 0.06 18.87 1.15
C HIS A 324 -1.42 19.07 0.79
N GLN A 325 -1.74 19.08 -0.51
CA GLN A 325 -3.10 19.25 -1.04
C GLN A 325 -3.84 17.92 -1.30
N CYS A 326 -3.19 16.77 -1.08
CA CYS A 326 -3.81 15.45 -1.28
C CYS A 326 -5.02 15.23 -0.37
N ASN A 327 -6.08 14.61 -0.92
CA ASN A 327 -7.26 14.25 -0.14
C ASN A 327 -6.94 13.11 0.85
N ARG A 328 -7.08 13.37 2.16
CA ARG A 328 -6.72 12.41 3.21
C ARG A 328 -7.55 11.14 3.21
N THR A 329 -8.76 11.14 2.65
CA THR A 329 -9.62 9.95 2.61
C THR A 329 -9.26 9.00 1.49
N SER A 330 -9.02 9.53 0.27
CA SER A 330 -8.83 8.73 -0.94
C SER A 330 -7.37 8.65 -1.43
N MET A 331 -6.47 9.49 -0.90
CA MET A 331 -5.10 9.63 -1.40
C MET A 331 -4.05 9.47 -0.29
N GLU A 332 -2.85 9.12 -0.74
CA GLU A 332 -1.61 9.03 0.02
C GLU A 332 -0.58 10.01 -0.57
N CYS A 333 0.20 10.64 0.30
CA CYS A 333 1.19 11.67 -0.06
C CYS A 333 2.58 11.06 -0.07
N GLU A 334 3.31 11.19 -1.17
CA GLU A 334 4.70 10.74 -1.29
C GLU A 334 5.63 11.93 -1.58
N PRO A 335 6.64 12.22 -0.73
CA PRO A 335 7.55 13.33 -0.96
C PRO A 335 8.58 13.01 -2.07
N ILE A 336 8.96 14.03 -2.84
CA ILE A 336 10.00 13.92 -3.88
C ILE A 336 11.31 14.47 -3.31
N PRO A 337 12.31 13.62 -3.01
CA PRO A 337 13.55 14.08 -2.40
C PRO A 337 14.44 14.85 -3.39
N GLN A 338 15.42 15.59 -2.85
CA GLN A 338 16.50 16.27 -3.58
C GLN A 338 16.08 17.43 -4.50
N GLN A 339 14.92 18.04 -4.25
CA GLN A 339 14.43 19.19 -5.01
C GLN A 339 14.86 20.55 -4.44
N GLY A 340 15.65 20.54 -3.35
CA GLY A 340 16.04 21.74 -2.62
C GLY A 340 14.85 22.39 -1.89
N PHE A 341 15.04 23.62 -1.43
CA PHE A 341 14.06 24.34 -0.62
C PHE A 341 12.91 24.84 -1.50
N ARG A 342 12.02 23.92 -1.86
CA ARG A 342 10.87 24.14 -2.73
C ARG A 342 9.64 23.46 -2.17
N MET A 343 8.49 24.10 -2.34
CA MET A 343 7.17 23.56 -2.07
C MET A 343 6.59 22.88 -3.31
N GLY A 344 5.54 22.08 -3.11
CA GLY A 344 4.87 21.33 -4.16
C GLY A 344 5.60 20.06 -4.59
N GLN A 345 6.66 19.67 -3.88
CA GLN A 345 7.52 18.53 -4.25
C GLN A 345 6.99 17.23 -3.65
N TYR A 346 5.75 16.88 -3.99
CA TYR A 346 5.12 15.62 -3.57
C TYR A 346 4.15 15.09 -4.62
N CYS A 347 3.96 13.78 -4.65
CA CYS A 347 2.94 13.11 -5.44
C CYS A 347 1.71 12.80 -4.56
N CYS A 348 0.50 13.03 -5.09
CA CYS A 348 -0.71 12.43 -4.54
C CYS A 348 -1.03 11.14 -5.29
N ARG A 349 -1.02 10.01 -4.60
CA ARG A 349 -1.40 8.70 -5.17
C ARG A 349 -2.71 8.22 -4.57
N CYS A 350 -3.51 7.49 -5.34
CA CYS A 350 -4.72 6.88 -4.79
C CYS A 350 -4.36 5.80 -3.78
N LYS A 351 -5.06 5.78 -2.65
CA LYS A 351 -4.94 4.71 -1.65
C LYS A 351 -5.44 3.39 -2.21
N LYS A 352 -5.01 2.29 -1.60
CA LYS A 352 -5.57 0.95 -1.87
C LYS A 352 -7.11 0.98 -1.75
N GLY A 353 -7.78 0.32 -2.68
CA GLY A 353 -9.23 0.39 -2.84
C GLY A 353 -9.74 1.61 -3.59
N TYR A 354 -8.86 2.48 -4.11
CA TYR A 354 -9.20 3.57 -5.02
C TYR A 354 -8.31 3.53 -6.27
N TYR A 355 -8.84 3.97 -7.41
CA TYR A 355 -8.12 4.09 -8.66
C TYR A 355 -8.35 5.47 -9.31
N SER A 356 -7.47 5.86 -10.24
CA SER A 356 -7.59 7.12 -10.98
C SER A 356 -7.89 6.81 -12.46
N PRO A 357 -9.07 7.20 -12.99
CA PRO A 357 -9.50 6.84 -14.34
C PRO A 357 -8.78 7.63 -15.45
N ILE A 358 -8.11 8.74 -15.11
CA ILE A 358 -7.52 9.67 -16.09
C ILE A 358 -6.03 9.33 -16.37
N SER A 359 -5.46 8.38 -15.62
CA SER A 359 -4.00 8.17 -15.55
C SER A 359 -3.36 7.63 -16.83
N ASP A 360 -4.11 7.09 -17.80
CA ASP A 360 -3.52 6.13 -18.75
C ASP A 360 -3.62 6.49 -20.26
N ILE A 361 -4.39 7.51 -20.66
CA ILE A 361 -4.54 7.85 -22.09
C ILE A 361 -3.52 8.92 -22.56
N GLN A 362 -3.14 9.87 -21.71
CA GLN A 362 -2.17 10.91 -22.09
C GLN A 362 -0.72 10.58 -21.69
N ASN A 363 -0.49 9.91 -20.54
CA ASN A 363 0.86 9.67 -20.04
C ASN A 363 1.59 8.50 -20.75
N LYS A 364 0.90 7.43 -21.16
CA LYS A 364 1.53 6.33 -21.94
C LYS A 364 2.00 6.76 -23.33
N ARG A 365 1.41 7.80 -23.92
CA ARG A 365 1.78 8.30 -25.25
C ARG A 365 3.01 9.21 -25.22
N ASN A 366 3.27 9.89 -24.11
CA ASN A 366 4.42 10.80 -23.93
C ASN A 366 5.63 10.16 -23.22
N ASN A 367 5.45 9.04 -22.50
CA ASN A 367 6.53 8.39 -21.72
C ASN A 367 7.49 7.49 -22.52
N ARG A 368 7.47 7.53 -23.85
CA ARG A 368 8.52 6.85 -24.64
C ARG A 368 9.83 7.64 -24.73
N GLU A 369 9.87 8.89 -24.26
CA GLU A 369 11.08 9.72 -24.40
C GLU A 369 11.65 10.35 -23.13
N ASN A 370 10.97 10.40 -21.97
CA ASN A 370 11.59 10.90 -20.74
C ASN A 370 11.08 10.17 -19.50
N ASN A 371 12.01 9.57 -18.74
CA ASN A 371 11.77 8.80 -17.50
C ASN A 371 11.41 9.71 -16.29
N THR A 372 10.90 10.92 -16.55
CA THR A 372 10.45 11.85 -15.52
C THR A 372 9.01 11.51 -15.17
N GLN A 373 8.85 10.76 -14.08
CA GLN A 373 7.56 10.53 -13.44
C GLN A 373 6.90 11.89 -13.16
N ALA A 374 5.94 12.27 -14.01
CA ALA A 374 5.27 13.57 -13.95
C ALA A 374 4.37 13.62 -12.71
N CYS A 375 4.97 13.95 -11.57
CA CYS A 375 4.29 14.32 -10.35
C CYS A 375 4.48 15.83 -10.14
N TYR A 376 3.63 16.62 -10.78
CA TYR A 376 3.40 18.03 -10.47
C TYR A 376 1.89 18.25 -10.45
N PRO A 377 1.36 19.25 -9.71
CA PRO A 377 0.11 19.13 -8.96
C PRO A 377 -1.14 19.20 -9.86
N GLU A 378 -1.40 18.13 -10.59
CA GLU A 378 -2.75 17.73 -10.98
C GLU A 378 -3.18 16.68 -9.95
N VAL A 379 -3.93 17.11 -8.94
CA VAL A 379 -4.47 16.22 -7.91
C VAL A 379 -5.44 15.25 -8.60
N PRO A 380 -5.09 13.95 -8.74
CA PRO A 380 -5.90 13.03 -9.53
C PRO A 380 -7.23 12.77 -8.83
N VAL A 381 -8.31 12.56 -9.59
CA VAL A 381 -9.60 12.17 -9.01
C VAL A 381 -9.55 10.68 -8.69
N CYS A 382 -9.44 10.34 -7.41
CA CYS A 382 -9.47 8.95 -6.95
C CYS A 382 -10.90 8.47 -6.66
N VAL A 383 -11.34 7.44 -7.38
CA VAL A 383 -12.67 6.81 -7.23
C VAL A 383 -12.53 5.41 -6.61
N PRO A 384 -13.52 4.94 -5.83
CA PRO A 384 -13.41 3.64 -5.17
C PRO A 384 -13.43 2.48 -6.17
N CYS A 385 -12.68 1.44 -5.87
CA CYS A 385 -12.72 0.15 -6.56
C CYS A 385 -14.05 -0.56 -6.35
N TRP A 386 -14.32 -1.56 -7.20
CA TRP A 386 -15.48 -2.42 -7.04
C TRP A 386 -15.48 -3.11 -5.65
N PRO A 387 -16.64 -3.25 -4.97
CA PRO A 387 -16.68 -3.75 -3.59
C PRO A 387 -16.00 -5.11 -3.42
N GLY A 388 -15.01 -5.19 -2.52
CA GLY A 388 -14.26 -6.42 -2.25
C GLY A 388 -12.98 -6.59 -3.07
N CYS A 389 -12.63 -5.64 -3.93
CA CYS A 389 -11.33 -5.58 -4.60
C CYS A 389 -10.34 -4.73 -3.80
N ALA A 390 -9.13 -5.24 -3.58
CA ALA A 390 -8.09 -4.54 -2.82
C ALA A 390 -7.33 -3.50 -3.66
N GLU A 391 -7.06 -3.84 -4.92
CA GLU A 391 -6.38 -2.99 -5.90
C GLU A 391 -7.11 -3.17 -7.24
N CYS A 392 -7.30 -2.07 -7.98
CA CYS A 392 -7.96 -2.08 -9.28
C CYS A 392 -7.34 -1.00 -10.18
N GLU A 393 -7.22 -1.31 -11.47
CA GLU A 393 -6.80 -0.35 -12.50
C GLU A 393 -8.02 0.41 -13.05
N ASP A 394 -9.14 -0.30 -13.15
CA ASP A 394 -10.43 0.20 -13.64
C ASP A 394 -11.57 -0.20 -12.69
N GLY A 395 -12.77 0.39 -12.91
CA GLY A 395 -14.00 0.06 -12.18
C GLY A 395 -14.58 -1.33 -12.48
N ALA A 396 -13.82 -2.21 -13.12
CA ALA A 396 -14.22 -3.57 -13.46
C ALA A 396 -14.27 -4.47 -12.20
N PRO A 397 -15.16 -5.49 -12.18
CA PRO A 397 -15.24 -6.42 -11.05
C PRO A 397 -14.01 -7.33 -11.01
N CYS A 398 -13.44 -7.55 -9.83
CA CYS A 398 -12.32 -8.49 -9.63
C CYS A 398 -12.75 -9.97 -9.60
N TRP A 399 -14.05 -10.24 -9.43
CA TRP A 399 -14.61 -11.59 -9.38
C TRP A 399 -15.50 -11.85 -10.59
N VAL A 400 -15.43 -13.06 -11.14
CA VAL A 400 -16.27 -13.48 -12.27
C VAL A 400 -17.75 -13.44 -11.85
N GLN A 401 -18.57 -12.77 -12.65
CA GLN A 401 -20.03 -12.75 -12.48
C GLN A 401 -20.59 -14.12 -12.89
N GLU A 402 -21.38 -14.77 -12.03
CA GLU A 402 -21.90 -16.10 -12.29
C GLU A 402 -23.13 -16.06 -13.22
N ASP A 403 -23.09 -16.81 -14.33
CA ASP A 403 -24.26 -17.01 -15.20
C ASP A 403 -25.32 -17.87 -14.53
N TRP A 404 -26.25 -17.22 -13.84
CA TRP A 404 -27.34 -17.87 -13.12
C TRP A 404 -28.24 -18.70 -14.05
N LEU A 405 -28.48 -18.24 -15.29
CA LEU A 405 -29.33 -18.92 -16.27
C LEU A 405 -28.83 -20.32 -16.62
N LEU A 406 -27.55 -20.44 -17.00
CA LEU A 406 -26.95 -21.72 -17.39
C LEU A 406 -26.94 -22.70 -16.20
N ARG A 407 -26.56 -22.22 -15.01
CA ARG A 407 -26.51 -23.04 -13.79
C ARG A 407 -27.88 -23.56 -13.39
N THR A 408 -28.91 -22.72 -13.42
CA THR A 408 -30.29 -23.13 -13.09
C THR A 408 -30.83 -24.15 -14.09
N ALA A 409 -30.54 -24.01 -15.39
CA ALA A 409 -30.96 -24.95 -16.41
C ALA A 409 -30.36 -26.36 -16.19
N VAL A 410 -29.04 -26.44 -15.94
CA VAL A 410 -28.36 -27.72 -15.66
C VAL A 410 -28.91 -28.39 -14.40
N LEU A 411 -29.16 -27.61 -13.33
CA LEU A 411 -29.70 -28.13 -12.08
C LEU A 411 -31.13 -28.68 -12.26
N ALA A 412 -31.97 -28.01 -13.05
CA ALA A 412 -33.34 -28.44 -13.32
C ALA A 412 -33.38 -29.78 -14.06
N VAL A 413 -32.54 -29.92 -15.11
CA VAL A 413 -32.42 -31.18 -15.87
C VAL A 413 -31.93 -32.31 -14.96
N GLN A 414 -30.95 -32.04 -14.11
CA GLN A 414 -30.44 -33.03 -13.16
C GLN A 414 -31.49 -33.45 -12.12
N GLY A 415 -32.25 -32.49 -11.58
CA GLY A 415 -33.32 -32.74 -10.63
C GLY A 415 -34.40 -33.64 -11.21
N LEU A 416 -34.73 -33.46 -12.50
CA LEU A 416 -35.67 -34.34 -13.20
C LEU A 416 -35.18 -35.79 -13.24
N PHE A 417 -33.91 -36.03 -13.58
CA PHE A 417 -33.34 -37.39 -13.58
C PHE A 417 -33.33 -38.02 -12.19
N MET A 418 -33.02 -37.25 -11.14
CA MET A 418 -33.09 -37.72 -9.75
C MET A 418 -34.51 -38.16 -9.36
N ILE A 419 -35.53 -37.39 -9.75
CA ILE A 419 -36.94 -37.74 -9.51
C ILE A 419 -37.31 -39.02 -10.27
N LEU A 420 -36.88 -39.17 -11.52
CA LEU A 420 -37.11 -40.39 -12.32
C LEU A 420 -36.46 -41.63 -11.68
N VAL A 421 -35.27 -41.50 -11.10
CA VAL A 421 -34.62 -42.58 -10.34
C VAL A 421 -35.44 -42.95 -9.11
N LEU A 422 -35.94 -41.98 -8.34
CA LEU A 422 -36.78 -42.26 -7.17
C LEU A 422 -38.11 -42.93 -7.56
N ILE A 423 -38.75 -42.48 -8.63
CA ILE A 423 -39.97 -43.10 -9.16
C ILE A 423 -39.68 -44.54 -9.60
N SER A 424 -38.58 -44.78 -10.32
CA SER A 424 -38.22 -46.14 -10.75
C SER A 424 -37.87 -47.06 -9.57
N MET A 425 -37.27 -46.54 -8.49
CA MET A 425 -37.07 -47.26 -7.24
C MET A 425 -38.40 -47.66 -6.58
N LEU A 426 -39.37 -46.73 -6.51
CA LEU A 426 -40.71 -47.00 -5.98
C LEU A 426 -41.45 -48.07 -6.81
N VAL A 427 -41.40 -47.95 -8.14
CA VAL A 427 -42.02 -48.90 -9.08
C VAL A 427 -41.37 -50.29 -8.95
N ALA A 428 -40.04 -50.37 -8.84
CA ALA A 428 -39.33 -51.63 -8.64
C ALA A 428 -39.74 -52.31 -7.32
N TYR A 429 -39.94 -51.53 -6.25
CA TYR A 429 -40.41 -52.02 -4.96
C TYR A 429 -41.86 -52.52 -5.01
N GLN A 430 -42.77 -51.75 -5.62
CA GLN A 430 -44.19 -52.13 -5.76
C GLN A 430 -44.36 -53.39 -6.62
N CYS A 431 -43.63 -53.49 -7.74
CA CYS A 431 -43.70 -54.61 -8.68
C CYS A 431 -42.88 -55.84 -8.26
N ARG A 432 -42.37 -55.91 -7.00
CA ARG A 432 -41.45 -56.96 -6.51
C ARG A 432 -41.94 -58.41 -6.69
N LYS A 433 -43.26 -58.63 -6.73
CA LYS A 433 -43.86 -59.97 -6.86
C LYS A 433 -43.85 -60.49 -8.31
N THR A 434 -43.57 -59.63 -9.29
CA THR A 434 -43.55 -60.03 -10.71
C THR A 434 -42.40 -61.00 -11.00
N LYS A 435 -42.68 -62.02 -11.83
CA LYS A 435 -41.69 -63.07 -12.19
C LYS A 435 -40.42 -62.47 -12.81
N ARG A 436 -40.54 -61.36 -13.55
CA ARG A 436 -39.44 -60.64 -14.22
C ARG A 436 -38.49 -59.96 -13.23
N ILE A 437 -39.00 -59.24 -12.23
CA ILE A 437 -38.16 -58.56 -11.22
C ILE A 437 -37.54 -59.58 -10.26
N ARG A 438 -38.31 -60.62 -9.88
CA ARG A 438 -37.82 -61.69 -9.01
C ARG A 438 -36.69 -62.50 -9.64
N SER A 439 -36.69 -62.72 -10.95
CA SER A 439 -35.61 -63.44 -11.65
C SER A 439 -34.31 -62.65 -11.76
N SER A 440 -34.39 -61.31 -11.91
CA SER A 440 -33.24 -60.42 -12.05
C SER A 440 -32.56 -60.09 -10.71
N GLY A 441 -33.31 -60.20 -9.60
CA GLY A 441 -32.84 -59.99 -8.23
C GLY A 441 -33.12 -58.58 -7.71
N LEU A 442 -34.16 -58.44 -6.89
CA LEU A 442 -34.63 -57.14 -6.36
C LEU A 442 -33.54 -56.35 -5.65
N LEU A 443 -32.78 -57.00 -4.76
CA LEU A 443 -31.71 -56.35 -3.99
C LEU A 443 -30.61 -55.76 -4.88
N LEU A 444 -30.23 -56.44 -5.97
CA LEU A 444 -29.20 -55.93 -6.89
C LEU A 444 -29.72 -54.75 -7.70
N LEU A 445 -30.99 -54.78 -8.10
CA LEU A 445 -31.64 -53.67 -8.80
C LEU A 445 -31.75 -52.43 -7.90
N GLU A 446 -32.16 -52.60 -6.65
CA GLU A 446 -32.25 -51.54 -5.65
C GLU A 446 -30.89 -50.88 -5.38
N MET A 447 -29.82 -51.67 -5.30
CA MET A 447 -28.46 -51.15 -5.16
C MET A 447 -28.00 -50.34 -6.39
N ILE A 448 -28.32 -50.78 -7.61
CA ILE A 448 -28.02 -50.00 -8.83
C ILE A 448 -28.75 -48.65 -8.82
N LEU A 449 -30.03 -48.65 -8.44
CA LEU A 449 -30.84 -47.42 -8.34
C LEU A 449 -30.28 -46.47 -7.26
N CYS A 450 -29.94 -47.00 -6.09
CA CYS A 450 -29.29 -46.23 -5.01
C CYS A 450 -27.95 -45.64 -5.45
N GLY A 451 -27.10 -46.43 -6.12
CA GLY A 451 -25.83 -45.95 -6.66
C GLY A 451 -26.01 -44.89 -7.74
N SER A 452 -27.05 -44.99 -8.58
CA SER A 452 -27.35 -43.98 -9.60
C SER A 452 -27.80 -42.63 -8.99
N LEU A 453 -28.58 -42.67 -7.90
CA LEU A 453 -28.94 -41.48 -7.13
C LEU A 453 -27.68 -40.78 -6.58
N LEU A 454 -26.72 -41.57 -6.07
CA LEU A 454 -25.43 -41.05 -5.63
C LEU A 454 -24.63 -40.45 -6.79
N LEU A 455 -24.58 -41.06 -7.98
CA LEU A 455 -23.84 -40.50 -9.13
C LEU A 455 -24.42 -39.19 -9.67
N TYR A 456 -25.72 -38.93 -9.48
CA TYR A 456 -26.34 -37.69 -9.90
C TYR A 456 -26.22 -36.56 -8.85
N PHE A 457 -26.03 -36.88 -7.57
CA PHE A 457 -25.89 -35.89 -6.49
C PHE A 457 -24.67 -34.92 -6.60
N PRO A 458 -23.50 -35.27 -7.19
CA PRO A 458 -22.36 -34.37 -7.35
C PRO A 458 -22.67 -33.04 -8.03
N VAL A 459 -23.56 -33.03 -9.03
CA VAL A 459 -23.97 -31.80 -9.74
C VAL A 459 -24.68 -30.83 -8.79
N PHE A 460 -25.46 -31.34 -7.83
CA PHE A 460 -26.09 -30.53 -6.80
C PHE A 460 -25.07 -29.92 -5.84
N ILE A 461 -23.99 -30.64 -5.52
CA ILE A 461 -22.88 -30.12 -4.69
C ILE A 461 -22.16 -28.97 -5.41
N LEU A 462 -21.90 -29.11 -6.72
CA LEU A 462 -21.21 -28.11 -7.54
C LEU A 462 -22.00 -26.80 -7.72
N TYR A 463 -23.33 -26.83 -7.55
CA TYR A 463 -24.16 -25.63 -7.64
C TYR A 463 -23.85 -24.60 -6.54
N PHE A 464 -23.49 -25.07 -5.34
CA PHE A 464 -23.18 -24.17 -4.24
C PHE A 464 -21.72 -23.74 -4.26
N LYS A 465 -21.43 -22.56 -3.71
CA LYS A 465 -20.06 -22.04 -3.59
C LYS A 465 -19.08 -23.10 -3.05
N PRO A 466 -17.90 -23.28 -3.67
CA PRO A 466 -16.95 -24.30 -3.26
C PRO A 466 -16.54 -24.08 -1.81
N SER A 467 -16.50 -25.16 -1.05
CA SER A 467 -16.00 -25.18 0.32
C SER A 467 -15.21 -26.45 0.54
N THR A 468 -14.31 -26.47 1.53
CA THR A 468 -13.49 -27.65 1.81
C THR A 468 -14.36 -28.89 2.02
N PHE A 469 -15.44 -28.76 2.79
CA PHE A 469 -16.40 -29.83 3.01
C PHE A 469 -17.08 -30.30 1.71
N ARG A 470 -17.51 -29.38 0.85
CA ARG A 470 -18.18 -29.71 -0.41
C ARG A 470 -17.23 -30.39 -1.39
N CYS A 471 -15.98 -29.95 -1.49
CA CYS A 471 -14.97 -30.58 -2.35
C CYS A 471 -14.68 -32.03 -1.88
N ILE A 472 -14.62 -32.28 -0.57
CA ILE A 472 -14.48 -33.62 0.00
C ILE A 472 -15.72 -34.48 -0.32
N LEU A 473 -16.91 -33.96 -0.01
CA LEU A 473 -18.17 -34.66 -0.21
C LEU A 473 -18.39 -35.03 -1.68
N LEU A 474 -18.00 -34.15 -2.62
CA LEU A 474 -18.07 -34.39 -4.06
C LEU A 474 -17.36 -35.68 -4.46
N ARG A 475 -16.11 -35.88 -3.99
CA ARG A 475 -15.30 -37.06 -4.33
C ARG A 475 -15.87 -38.34 -3.70
N TRP A 476 -16.31 -38.25 -2.45
CA TRP A 476 -16.95 -39.36 -1.74
C TRP A 476 -18.18 -39.88 -2.46
N VAL A 477 -19.11 -38.96 -2.77
CA VAL A 477 -20.38 -39.31 -3.41
C VAL A 477 -20.14 -39.88 -4.80
N ARG A 478 -19.28 -39.25 -5.61
CA ARG A 478 -18.97 -39.72 -6.97
C ARG A 478 -18.40 -41.14 -6.94
N LEU A 479 -17.39 -41.37 -6.12
CA LEU A 479 -16.65 -42.62 -6.15
C LEU A 479 -17.43 -43.79 -5.54
N LEU A 480 -18.18 -43.53 -4.46
CA LEU A 480 -19.09 -44.54 -3.90
C LEU A 480 -20.22 -44.88 -4.86
N GLY A 481 -20.81 -43.88 -5.52
CA GLY A 481 -21.83 -44.08 -6.55
C GLY A 481 -21.30 -44.97 -7.70
N PHE A 482 -20.10 -44.66 -8.21
CA PHE A 482 -19.43 -45.44 -9.25
C PHE A 482 -19.21 -46.90 -8.81
N ALA A 483 -18.63 -47.09 -7.62
CA ALA A 483 -18.36 -48.42 -7.08
C ALA A 483 -19.63 -49.26 -6.88
N ILE A 484 -20.74 -48.64 -6.46
CA ILE A 484 -22.01 -49.34 -6.27
C ILE A 484 -22.63 -49.72 -7.63
N VAL A 485 -22.76 -48.78 -8.57
CA VAL A 485 -23.40 -49.04 -9.87
C VAL A 485 -22.57 -50.01 -10.71
N TYR A 486 -21.32 -49.67 -11.01
CA TYR A 486 -20.51 -50.49 -11.89
C TYR A 486 -20.00 -51.76 -11.20
N GLY A 487 -19.81 -51.73 -9.86
CA GLY A 487 -19.52 -52.92 -9.06
C GLY A 487 -20.65 -53.94 -9.10
N THR A 488 -21.91 -53.51 -8.90
CA THR A 488 -23.06 -54.41 -8.99
C THR A 488 -23.25 -54.98 -10.39
N VAL A 489 -23.11 -54.17 -11.43
CA VAL A 489 -23.22 -54.62 -12.83
C VAL A 489 -22.11 -55.63 -13.16
N ALA A 490 -20.85 -55.34 -12.82
CA ALA A 490 -19.71 -56.23 -13.07
C ALA A 490 -19.85 -57.56 -12.30
N LEU A 491 -20.23 -57.51 -11.02
CA LEU A 491 -20.43 -58.72 -10.22
C LEU A 491 -21.63 -59.55 -10.69
N LYS A 492 -22.69 -58.91 -11.19
CA LYS A 492 -23.82 -59.60 -11.80
C LYS A 492 -23.39 -60.32 -13.09
N MET A 493 -22.58 -59.68 -13.92
CA MET A 493 -21.97 -60.30 -15.11
C MET A 493 -21.04 -61.46 -14.74
N TYR A 494 -20.19 -61.28 -13.71
CA TYR A 494 -19.32 -62.32 -13.19
C TYR A 494 -20.10 -63.54 -12.68
N ARG A 495 -21.22 -63.32 -11.98
CA ARG A 495 -22.11 -64.41 -11.54
C ARG A 495 -22.68 -65.17 -12.73
N VAL A 496 -23.15 -64.47 -13.77
CA VAL A 496 -23.64 -65.12 -15.00
C VAL A 496 -22.54 -65.98 -15.60
N LEU A 497 -21.34 -65.44 -15.81
CA LEU A 497 -20.20 -66.20 -16.34
C LEU A 497 -19.89 -67.47 -15.53
N LYS A 498 -19.85 -67.37 -14.19
CA LYS A 498 -19.57 -68.51 -13.30
C LYS A 498 -20.67 -69.56 -13.33
N VAL A 499 -21.93 -69.17 -13.43
CA VAL A 499 -23.06 -70.12 -13.55
C VAL A 499 -22.95 -70.91 -14.86
N PHE A 500 -22.59 -70.26 -15.97
CA PHE A 500 -22.39 -70.97 -17.24
C PHE A 500 -21.19 -71.91 -17.20
N LEU A 501 -20.03 -71.45 -16.71
CA LEU A 501 -18.85 -72.31 -16.54
C LEU A 501 -19.11 -73.51 -15.62
N SER A 502 -19.91 -73.33 -14.56
CA SER A 502 -20.28 -74.44 -13.66
C SER A 502 -21.20 -75.49 -14.29
N ARG A 503 -21.96 -75.12 -15.33
CA ARG A 503 -22.81 -76.04 -16.10
C ARG A 503 -22.03 -76.76 -17.20
N THR A 504 -20.94 -76.17 -17.68
CA THR A 504 -20.10 -76.72 -18.77
C THR A 504 -18.86 -77.46 -18.26
N ALA A 505 -18.44 -77.28 -16.99
CA ALA A 505 -17.34 -78.00 -16.36
C ALA A 505 -17.59 -78.29 -14.86
N GLN A 506 -17.29 -79.51 -14.41
CA GLN A 506 -17.52 -79.98 -13.05
C GLN A 506 -16.46 -79.42 -12.07
N ARG A 507 -16.91 -78.90 -10.90
CA ARG A 507 -16.15 -78.29 -9.77
C ARG A 507 -15.98 -76.76 -9.76
N VAL A 508 -17.06 -75.99 -9.87
CA VAL A 508 -17.06 -74.58 -9.45
C VAL A 508 -18.20 -74.34 -8.45
N PRO A 509 -17.94 -73.81 -7.25
CA PRO A 509 -18.98 -73.59 -6.24
C PRO A 509 -20.00 -72.53 -6.68
N TYR A 510 -21.28 -72.85 -6.49
CA TYR A 510 -22.41 -71.98 -6.84
C TYR A 510 -22.43 -70.72 -5.95
N ILE A 511 -22.36 -69.54 -6.57
CA ILE A 511 -22.38 -68.25 -5.86
C ILE A 511 -23.82 -67.82 -5.59
N THR A 512 -24.18 -67.72 -4.31
CA THR A 512 -25.48 -67.20 -3.85
C THR A 512 -25.57 -65.68 -4.03
N THR A 513 -26.79 -65.13 -4.11
CA THR A 513 -27.02 -63.67 -4.18
C THR A 513 -26.38 -62.93 -3.00
N THR A 514 -26.42 -63.52 -1.80
CA THR A 514 -25.75 -63.00 -0.61
C THR A 514 -24.23 -62.99 -0.75
N GLY A 515 -23.64 -63.98 -1.45
CA GLY A 515 -22.22 -63.99 -1.79
C GLY A 515 -21.83 -62.82 -2.69
N VAL A 516 -22.65 -62.51 -3.71
CA VAL A 516 -22.44 -61.32 -4.56
C VAL A 516 -22.53 -60.02 -3.76
N LEU A 517 -23.52 -59.89 -2.88
CA LEU A 517 -23.68 -58.71 -2.02
C LEU A 517 -22.51 -58.55 -1.04
N ARG A 518 -21.96 -59.65 -0.51
CA ARG A 518 -20.75 -59.64 0.32
C ARG A 518 -19.53 -59.14 -0.47
N MET A 519 -19.34 -59.62 -1.71
CA MET A 519 -18.25 -59.14 -2.58
C MET A 519 -18.40 -57.65 -2.92
N LEU A 520 -19.63 -57.17 -3.17
CA LEU A 520 -19.91 -55.75 -3.35
C LEU A 520 -19.56 -54.94 -2.09
N GLY A 521 -19.96 -55.43 -0.91
CA GLY A 521 -19.63 -54.81 0.36
C GLY A 521 -18.12 -54.68 0.56
N VAL A 522 -17.34 -55.71 0.20
CA VAL A 522 -15.87 -55.65 0.21
C VAL A 522 -15.36 -54.56 -0.73
N MET A 523 -15.86 -54.47 -1.98
CA MET A 523 -15.46 -53.42 -2.94
C MET A 523 -15.77 -52.00 -2.41
N VAL A 524 -16.97 -51.79 -1.83
CA VAL A 524 -17.36 -50.50 -1.26
C VAL A 524 -16.52 -50.15 -0.03
N LEU A 525 -16.22 -51.13 0.83
CA LEU A 525 -15.35 -50.93 1.99
C LEU A 525 -13.92 -50.55 1.58
N THR A 526 -13.36 -51.19 0.56
CA THR A 526 -12.02 -50.84 0.05
C THR A 526 -11.97 -49.42 -0.50
N VAL A 527 -13.02 -48.99 -1.22
CA VAL A 527 -13.14 -47.62 -1.73
C VAL A 527 -13.32 -46.61 -0.59
N SER A 528 -14.16 -46.94 0.41
CA SER A 528 -14.39 -46.09 1.57
C SER A 528 -13.12 -45.93 2.42
N TRP A 529 -12.35 -47.00 2.63
CA TRP A 529 -11.06 -46.97 3.32
C TRP A 529 -10.08 -46.03 2.62
N PHE A 530 -9.97 -46.14 1.30
CA PHE A 530 -9.13 -45.27 0.50
C PHE A 530 -9.55 -43.80 0.63
N LEU A 531 -10.85 -43.51 0.52
CA LEU A 531 -11.38 -42.16 0.68
C LEU A 531 -11.13 -41.59 2.08
N CYS A 532 -11.26 -42.41 3.13
CA CYS A 532 -10.89 -42.01 4.49
C CYS A 532 -9.41 -41.60 4.56
N ALA A 533 -8.51 -42.45 4.05
CA ALA A 533 -7.07 -42.16 4.05
C ALA A 533 -6.76 -40.86 3.28
N TRP A 534 -7.38 -40.67 2.11
CA TRP A 534 -7.27 -39.44 1.34
C TRP A 534 -7.79 -38.21 2.11
N THR A 535 -8.97 -38.30 2.75
CA THR A 535 -9.51 -37.18 3.54
C THR A 535 -8.63 -36.79 4.72
N VAL A 536 -7.99 -37.76 5.38
CA VAL A 536 -7.04 -37.50 6.47
C VAL A 536 -5.81 -36.78 5.92
N GLY A 537 -5.25 -37.24 4.79
CA GLY A 537 -4.12 -36.59 4.14
C GLY A 537 -4.43 -35.13 3.75
N VAL A 538 -5.63 -34.88 3.23
CA VAL A 538 -6.11 -33.53 2.92
C VAL A 538 -6.27 -32.67 4.17
N LEU A 539 -6.85 -33.22 5.24
CA LEU A 539 -7.06 -32.48 6.47
C LEU A 539 -5.73 -32.11 7.13
N GLN A 540 -4.72 -33.00 7.04
CA GLN A 540 -3.37 -32.73 7.51
C GLN A 540 -2.63 -31.68 6.65
N ASN A 541 -2.86 -31.67 5.33
CA ASN A 541 -2.30 -30.64 4.44
C ASN A 541 -2.90 -29.25 4.69
N ARG A 542 -4.15 -29.17 5.16
CA ARG A 542 -4.77 -27.92 5.60
C ARG A 542 -4.00 -27.29 6.77
N ASP A 543 -3.59 -28.09 7.75
CA ASP A 543 -2.79 -27.62 8.89
C ASP A 543 -1.41 -27.11 8.46
N ARG A 544 -0.92 -27.56 7.29
CA ARG A 544 0.33 -27.11 6.67
C ARG A 544 0.15 -25.96 5.66
N ASN A 545 -1.01 -25.28 5.67
CA ASN A 545 -1.34 -24.15 4.80
C ASN A 545 -1.32 -24.46 3.28
N VAL A 546 -1.54 -25.70 2.86
CA VAL A 546 -1.79 -26.01 1.44
C VAL A 546 -3.30 -25.97 1.19
N PRO A 547 -3.83 -24.96 0.49
CA PRO A 547 -5.27 -24.78 0.36
C PRO A 547 -5.86 -25.71 -0.71
N LEU A 548 -6.93 -26.43 -0.35
CA LEU A 548 -7.71 -27.24 -1.29
C LEU A 548 -8.66 -26.41 -2.18
N LEU A 549 -8.82 -25.13 -1.85
CA LEU A 549 -9.44 -24.12 -2.71
C LEU A 549 -8.33 -23.31 -3.36
N ILE A 550 -8.27 -23.34 -4.69
CA ILE A 550 -7.39 -22.48 -5.45
C ILE A 550 -8.20 -21.34 -6.09
N ILE A 551 -7.59 -20.16 -6.14
CA ILE A 551 -8.11 -19.04 -6.91
C ILE A 551 -7.49 -19.17 -8.30
N SER A 552 -8.32 -19.42 -9.29
CA SER A 552 -7.93 -19.44 -10.70
C SER A 552 -8.30 -18.11 -11.33
N THR A 553 -7.53 -17.67 -12.32
CA THR A 553 -7.76 -16.42 -13.04
C THR A 553 -8.28 -16.69 -14.44
N THR A 554 -9.22 -15.88 -14.91
CA THR A 554 -9.64 -15.88 -16.32
C THR A 554 -8.63 -15.14 -17.19
N SER A 555 -8.76 -15.23 -18.51
CA SER A 555 -7.98 -14.43 -19.47
C SER A 555 -8.14 -12.92 -19.26
N GLU A 556 -9.22 -12.49 -18.62
CA GLU A 556 -9.50 -11.09 -18.27
C GLU A 556 -9.03 -10.72 -16.85
N GLY A 557 -8.27 -11.59 -16.19
CA GLY A 557 -7.70 -11.33 -14.87
C GLY A 557 -8.68 -11.47 -13.70
N GLN A 558 -9.92 -11.90 -13.95
CA GLN A 558 -10.93 -12.09 -12.90
C GLN A 558 -10.68 -13.38 -12.12
N GLY A 559 -10.78 -13.32 -10.79
CA GLY A 559 -10.63 -14.47 -9.91
C GLY A 559 -11.90 -15.32 -9.81
N PHE A 560 -11.73 -16.64 -9.76
CA PHE A 560 -12.78 -17.58 -9.39
C PHE A 560 -12.24 -18.71 -8.50
N ASN A 561 -13.09 -19.21 -7.60
CA ASN A 561 -12.71 -20.28 -6.68
C ASN A 561 -13.05 -21.64 -7.29
N VAL A 562 -12.10 -22.57 -7.29
CA VAL A 562 -12.31 -23.95 -7.73
C VAL A 562 -11.66 -24.95 -6.75
N CYS A 563 -12.21 -26.16 -6.67
CA CYS A 563 -11.60 -27.25 -5.91
C CYS A 563 -10.34 -27.70 -6.64
N ASP A 564 -9.21 -27.74 -5.93
CA ASP A 564 -7.93 -28.18 -6.51
C ASP A 564 -7.97 -29.66 -6.95
N LEU A 565 -7.24 -29.99 -8.02
CA LEU A 565 -7.14 -31.33 -8.56
C LEU A 565 -5.79 -31.93 -8.19
N ASP A 566 -5.84 -32.93 -7.32
CA ASP A 566 -4.64 -33.52 -6.75
C ASP A 566 -4.24 -34.79 -7.52
N ARG A 567 -2.99 -35.25 -7.34
CA ARG A 567 -2.48 -36.50 -7.92
C ARG A 567 -3.33 -37.71 -7.55
N TRP A 568 -3.98 -37.65 -6.38
CA TRP A 568 -4.94 -38.66 -5.94
C TRP A 568 -6.16 -38.76 -6.87
N ASP A 569 -6.62 -37.67 -7.47
CA ASP A 569 -7.75 -37.69 -8.42
C ASP A 569 -7.38 -38.40 -9.73
N TYR A 570 -6.14 -38.22 -10.21
CA TYR A 570 -5.63 -38.96 -11.36
C TYR A 570 -5.50 -40.45 -11.06
N MET A 571 -5.01 -40.82 -9.88
CA MET A 571 -4.93 -42.22 -9.47
C MET A 571 -6.33 -42.86 -9.40
N MET A 572 -7.32 -42.11 -8.93
CA MET A 572 -8.71 -42.58 -8.92
C MET A 572 -9.29 -42.76 -10.32
N ALA A 573 -9.06 -41.82 -11.23
CA ALA A 573 -9.46 -41.95 -12.63
C ALA A 573 -8.85 -43.19 -13.30
N VAL A 574 -7.55 -43.46 -13.06
CA VAL A 574 -6.87 -44.66 -13.57
C VAL A 574 -7.50 -45.93 -12.99
N ALA A 575 -7.81 -45.96 -11.68
CA ALA A 575 -8.46 -47.10 -11.05
C ALA A 575 -9.89 -47.33 -11.59
N GLU A 576 -10.67 -46.28 -11.82
CA GLU A 576 -12.00 -46.33 -12.46
C GLU A 576 -11.90 -46.94 -13.87
N LEU A 577 -10.93 -46.49 -14.69
CA LEU A 577 -10.71 -46.98 -16.05
C LEU A 577 -10.31 -48.47 -16.06
N LEU A 578 -9.36 -48.88 -15.21
CA LEU A 578 -8.94 -50.28 -15.09
C LEU A 578 -10.10 -51.18 -14.67
N PHE A 579 -10.96 -50.69 -13.76
CA PHE A 579 -12.16 -51.41 -13.34
C PHE A 579 -13.17 -51.59 -14.48
N LEU A 580 -13.39 -50.55 -15.30
CA LEU A 580 -14.25 -50.65 -16.49
C LEU A 580 -13.65 -51.55 -17.57
N CYS A 581 -12.33 -51.55 -17.76
CA CYS A 581 -11.64 -52.48 -18.65
C CYS A 581 -11.84 -53.93 -18.21
N TRP A 582 -11.75 -54.21 -16.90
CA TRP A 582 -12.09 -55.51 -16.33
C TRP A 582 -13.58 -55.86 -16.58
N GLY A 583 -14.48 -54.89 -16.40
CA GLY A 583 -15.90 -55.04 -16.74
C GLY A 583 -16.14 -55.36 -18.21
N SER A 584 -15.39 -54.74 -19.13
CA SER A 584 -15.44 -54.99 -20.58
C SER A 584 -14.92 -56.40 -20.94
N PHE A 585 -13.86 -56.86 -20.27
CA PHE A 585 -13.39 -58.24 -20.38
C PHE A 585 -14.48 -59.24 -19.97
N LEU A 586 -15.14 -59.01 -18.84
CA LEU A 586 -16.29 -59.82 -18.40
C LEU A 586 -17.44 -59.78 -19.40
N CYS A 587 -17.73 -58.61 -19.98
CA CYS A 587 -18.74 -58.48 -21.02
C CYS A 587 -18.43 -59.37 -22.23
N SER A 588 -17.17 -59.38 -22.68
CA SER A 588 -16.74 -60.21 -23.82
C SER A 588 -16.83 -61.70 -23.53
N ALA A 589 -16.50 -62.13 -22.30
CA ALA A 589 -16.65 -63.52 -21.88
C ALA A 589 -18.11 -64.01 -21.81
N VAL A 590 -19.05 -63.09 -21.55
CA VAL A 590 -20.50 -63.40 -21.43
C VAL A 590 -21.25 -63.26 -22.77
N LYS A 591 -20.62 -62.77 -23.86
CA LYS A 591 -21.29 -62.58 -25.16
C LYS A 591 -21.91 -63.87 -25.73
N THR A 592 -21.30 -65.03 -25.48
CA THR A 592 -21.73 -66.34 -26.00
C THR A 592 -22.82 -67.00 -25.15
N VAL A 593 -23.23 -66.36 -24.07
CA VAL A 593 -24.13 -66.92 -23.07
C VAL A 593 -25.61 -66.60 -23.39
N PRO A 594 -26.46 -67.60 -23.70
CA PRO A 594 -27.88 -67.37 -23.91
C PRO A 594 -28.55 -67.03 -22.58
N SER A 595 -29.22 -65.88 -22.50
CA SER A 595 -29.85 -65.38 -21.28
C SER A 595 -31.31 -64.99 -21.51
N ALA A 596 -32.13 -65.14 -20.47
CA ALA A 596 -33.51 -64.69 -20.51
C ALA A 596 -33.55 -63.16 -20.67
N PHE A 597 -34.38 -62.68 -21.60
CA PHE A 597 -34.63 -61.24 -21.85
C PHE A 597 -33.42 -60.41 -22.34
N HIS A 598 -32.35 -61.03 -22.82
CA HIS A 598 -31.14 -60.34 -23.32
C HIS A 598 -30.50 -59.35 -22.31
N GLU A 599 -30.68 -59.59 -21.01
CA GLU A 599 -30.23 -58.71 -19.92
C GLU A 599 -28.71 -58.39 -19.92
N PRO A 600 -27.79 -59.36 -20.15
CA PRO A 600 -26.36 -59.10 -20.27
C PRO A 600 -26.01 -58.16 -21.43
N ARG A 601 -26.81 -58.12 -22.50
CA ARG A 601 -26.55 -57.23 -23.65
C ARG A 601 -26.67 -55.76 -23.23
N TYR A 602 -27.71 -55.40 -22.48
CA TYR A 602 -27.92 -54.04 -22.00
C TYR A 602 -26.89 -53.62 -20.95
N MET A 603 -26.53 -54.52 -20.04
CA MET A 603 -25.45 -54.29 -19.07
C MET A 603 -24.10 -54.08 -19.76
N SER A 604 -23.84 -54.83 -20.84
CA SER A 604 -22.63 -54.66 -21.64
C SER A 604 -22.61 -53.31 -22.34
N ILE A 605 -23.73 -52.89 -22.95
CA ILE A 605 -23.84 -51.55 -23.57
C ILE A 605 -23.57 -50.45 -22.53
N ALA A 606 -24.11 -50.58 -21.31
CA ALA A 606 -23.88 -49.60 -20.25
C ALA A 606 -22.40 -49.47 -19.87
N ILE A 607 -21.68 -50.58 -19.68
CA ILE A 607 -20.23 -50.56 -19.36
C ILE A 607 -19.41 -49.95 -20.49
N HIS A 608 -19.70 -50.27 -21.75
CA HIS A 608 -18.95 -49.72 -22.89
C HIS A 608 -19.24 -48.22 -23.08
N ASN A 609 -20.49 -47.77 -22.87
CA ASN A 609 -20.84 -46.35 -22.93
C ASN A 609 -20.11 -45.55 -21.86
N GLU A 610 -20.08 -46.06 -20.62
CA GLU A 610 -19.32 -45.40 -19.55
C GLU A 610 -17.82 -45.37 -19.85
N LEU A 611 -17.24 -46.49 -20.31
CA LEU A 611 -15.82 -46.57 -20.64
C LEU A 611 -15.45 -45.52 -21.72
N LEU A 612 -16.29 -45.38 -22.74
CA LEU A 612 -16.10 -44.40 -23.81
C LEU A 612 -16.22 -42.95 -23.30
N LEU A 613 -17.28 -42.64 -22.54
CA LEU A 613 -17.51 -41.30 -21.99
C LEU A 613 -16.45 -40.89 -20.98
N SER A 614 -16.09 -41.80 -20.06
CA SER A 614 -15.05 -41.56 -19.05
C SER A 614 -13.67 -41.37 -19.70
N SER A 615 -13.31 -42.22 -20.68
CA SER A 615 -12.07 -42.05 -21.43
C SER A 615 -12.03 -40.71 -22.18
N MET A 616 -13.11 -40.28 -22.81
CA MET A 616 -13.16 -38.98 -23.52
C MET A 616 -13.07 -37.82 -22.54
N PHE A 617 -13.76 -37.89 -21.41
CA PHE A 617 -13.71 -36.85 -20.37
C PHE A 617 -12.29 -36.68 -19.81
N HIS A 618 -11.59 -37.78 -19.52
CA HIS A 618 -10.22 -37.73 -19.01
C HIS A 618 -9.16 -37.35 -20.05
N LEU A 619 -9.45 -37.44 -21.35
CA LEU A 619 -8.56 -36.98 -22.42
C LEU A 619 -8.73 -35.49 -22.73
N LEU A 620 -9.94 -34.95 -22.58
CA LEU A 620 -10.26 -33.55 -22.87
C LEU A 620 -10.01 -32.60 -21.68
N ARG A 621 -10.00 -33.15 -20.48
CA ARG A 621 -9.68 -32.46 -19.23
C ARG A 621 -8.17 -32.35 -19.05
#